data_AF-A0A6H9LQR3-F1
#
_entry.id   AF-A0A6H9LQR3-F1
#
_cell.length_a   1.000
_cell.length_b   1.000
_cell.length_c   1.000
_cell.angle_alpha   90.00
_cell.angle_beta   90.00
_cell.angle_gamma   90.00
#
_symmetry.space_group_name_H-M   'P 1'
#
loop_
_entity.id
_entity.type
_entity.pdbx_description
1 polymer ?
#
loop_
_entity_poly.entity_id
_entity_poly.type
_entity_poly.pdbx_seq_one_letter_code
_entity_poly.pdbx_strand_id
1 'polypeptide(L)' 'MISSIRGTLKQITEQYALVENQGTSYEILLPSGLAERLKENGQIGKEIEFKTIYYIEAGDKKSNHYPRLVGFIDSVDREF' A
#
# COMPACT_ATOMS: atom_id res chain seq x y z
N MET A 1 9.40 11.58 -1.97
CA MET A 1 9.19 10.22 -2.53
C MET A 1 9.16 9.26 -1.36
N ILE A 2 8.14 8.41 -1.25
CA ILE A 2 8.01 7.43 -0.17
C ILE A 2 8.43 6.07 -0.74
N SER A 3 9.55 5.53 -0.27
CA SER A 3 10.15 4.27 -0.74
C SER A 3 9.74 3.06 0.11
N SER A 4 9.36 3.29 1.37
CA SER A 4 8.75 2.29 2.22
C SER A 4 7.93 2.96 3.32
N ILE A 5 7.03 2.17 3.91
CA ILE A 5 6.26 2.55 5.08
C ILE A 5 6.09 1.36 6.00
N ARG A 6 6.39 1.56 7.28
CA ARG A 6 6.19 0.56 8.34
C ARG A 6 5.13 1.07 9.29
N GLY A 7 4.20 0.21 9.70
CA GLY A 7 3.13 0.61 10.60
C GLY A 7 2.19 -0.53 10.92
N THR A 8 1.10 -0.22 11.61
CA THR A 8 0.09 -1.22 11.99
C THR A 8 -0.93 -1.39 10.86
N LEU A 9 -1.12 -2.61 10.40
CA LEU A 9 -2.11 -2.93 9.38
C LEU A 9 -3.52 -2.86 9.97
N LYS A 10 -4.30 -1.83 9.64
CA LYS A 10 -5.64 -1.62 10.20
C LYS A 10 -6.74 -2.29 9.38
N GLN A 11 -6.56 -2.34 8.06
CA GLN A 11 -7.57 -2.88 7.14
C GLN A 11 -6.91 -3.43 5.88
N ILE A 12 -7.52 -4.46 5.30
CA ILE A 12 -7.17 -5.00 3.98
C ILE A 12 -8.46 -5.11 3.17
N THR A 13 -8.47 -4.52 1.97
CA THR A 13 -9.52 -4.71 0.96
C THR A 13 -8.97 -5.55 -0.20
N GLU A 14 -9.73 -5.69 -1.28
CA GLU A 14 -9.21 -6.34 -2.50
C GLU A 14 -8.24 -5.45 -3.28
N GLN A 15 -8.25 -4.14 -3.04
CA GLN A 15 -7.52 -3.16 -3.84
C GLN A 15 -6.44 -2.42 -3.04
N TYR A 16 -6.59 -2.32 -1.71
CA TYR A 16 -5.67 -1.57 -0.87
C TYR A 16 -5.61 -2.07 0.57
N ALA A 17 -4.54 -1.71 1.26
CA ALA A 17 -4.40 -1.79 2.71
C ALA A 17 -4.39 -0.40 3.35
N LEU A 18 -4.89 -0.31 4.59
CA LEU A 18 -4.69 0.85 5.45
C LEU A 18 -3.60 0.54 6.46
N VAL A 19 -2.52 1.32 6.41
CA VAL A 19 -1.41 1.21 7.35
C VAL A 19 -1.33 2.47 8.18
N GLU A 20 -1.44 2.31 9.50
CA GLU A 20 -1.31 3.42 10.44
C GLU A 20 0.13 3.54 10.92
N ASN A 21 0.72 4.70 10.71
CA ASN A 21 2.03 5.08 11.20
C ASN A 21 1.88 6.35 12.05
N GLN A 22 2.04 6.20 13.37
CA GLN A 22 2.08 7.30 14.34
C GLN A 22 0.85 8.24 14.25
N GLY A 23 -0.34 7.67 14.15
CA GLY A 23 -1.60 8.40 14.07
C GLY A 23 -2.02 8.84 12.67
N THR A 24 -1.18 8.59 11.65
CA THR A 24 -1.53 8.85 10.24
C THR A 24 -1.78 7.53 9.51
N SER A 25 -2.93 7.41 8.87
CA SER A 25 -3.27 6.23 8.06
C SER A 25 -2.98 6.50 6.59
N TYR A 26 -2.22 5.60 5.97
CA TYR A 26 -1.89 5.62 4.56
C TYR A 26 -2.69 4.55 3.82
N GLU A 27 -3.28 4.94 2.71
CA GLU A 27 -3.84 4.00 1.73
C GLU A 27 -2.71 3.51 0.82
N ILE A 28 -2.53 2.18 0.79
CA ILE A 28 -1.51 1.52 -0.01
C ILE A 28 -2.21 0.55 -0.95
N LEU A 29 -2.19 0.85 -2.24
CA LEU A 29 -2.69 -0.04 -3.28
C LEU A 29 -1.92 -1.36 -3.26
N LEU A 30 -2.65 -2.46 -3.41
CA LEU A 30 -2.09 -3.81 -3.39
C LEU A 30 -2.31 -4.49 -4.74
N PRO A 31 -1.32 -5.24 -5.25
CA PRO A 31 -1.57 -6.26 -6.24
C PRO A 31 -2.61 -7.27 -5.73
N SER A 32 -3.52 -7.73 -6.59
CA SER A 32 -4.63 -8.60 -6.21
C SER A 32 -4.19 -9.86 -5.45
N GLY A 33 -3.17 -10.56 -5.95
CA GLY A 33 -2.62 -11.76 -5.28
C GLY A 33 -1.96 -11.48 -3.93
N LEU A 34 -1.46 -10.26 -3.70
CA LEU A 34 -0.90 -9.87 -2.40
C LEU A 34 -2.01 -9.59 -1.39
N ALA A 35 -3.09 -8.92 -1.82
CA ALA A 35 -4.24 -8.63 -0.96
C ALA A 35 -4.87 -9.91 -0.39
N GLU A 36 -5.05 -10.94 -1.22
CA GLU A 36 -5.57 -12.25 -0.79
C GLU A 36 -4.67 -12.90 0.26
N ARG A 37 -3.37 -13.01 -0.01
CA ARG A 37 -2.39 -13.58 0.93
C ARG A 37 -2.38 -12.86 2.29
N LEU A 38 -2.45 -11.53 2.29
CA LEU A 38 -2.46 -10.76 3.54
C LEU A 38 -3.74 -11.00 4.35
N LYS A 39 -4.90 -11.17 3.69
CA LYS A 39 -6.15 -11.54 4.35
C LYS A 39 -6.08 -12.94 4.96
N GLU A 40 -5.61 -13.93 4.20
CA GLU A 40 -5.48 -15.32 4.65
C GLU A 40 -4.54 -15.46 5.84
N ASN A 41 -3.43 -14.71 5.83
CA ASN A 41 -2.43 -14.74 6.90
C ASN A 41 -2.84 -14.03 8.19
N GLY A 42 -4.04 -13.42 8.25
CA GLY A 42 -4.57 -12.78 9.46
C GLY A 42 -3.65 -11.69 10.03
N GLN A 43 -3.16 -10.79 9.17
CA GLN A 43 -2.16 -9.78 9.55
C GLN A 43 -2.75 -8.48 10.13
N ILE A 44 -4.07 -8.36 10.18
CA ILE A 44 -4.74 -7.16 10.73
C ILE A 44 -4.38 -7.00 12.22
N GLY A 45 -4.01 -5.78 12.60
CA GLY A 45 -3.55 -5.41 13.94
C GLY A 45 -2.06 -5.63 14.19
N LYS A 46 -1.34 -6.25 13.25
CA LYS A 46 0.12 -6.47 13.36
C LYS A 46 0.90 -5.36 12.67
N GLU A 47 2.15 -5.22 13.08
CA GLU A 47 3.11 -4.35 12.41
C GLU A 47 3.56 -4.99 11.09
N ILE A 48 3.57 -4.19 10.02
CA ILE A 48 3.97 -4.60 8.68
C ILE A 48 4.80 -3.49 8.04
N GLU A 49 5.69 -3.86 7.13
CA GLU A 49 6.40 -2.92 6.27
C GLU A 49 6.05 -3.20 4.80
N PHE A 50 5.68 -2.16 4.08
CA PHE A 50 5.55 -2.18 2.63
C PHE A 50 6.70 -1.42 2.00
N LYS A 51 7.35 -2.03 1.01
CA LYS A 51 8.17 -1.30 0.04
C LYS A 51 7.23 -0.67 -0.97
N THR A 52 7.40 0.63 -1.25
CA THR A 52 6.41 1.39 -2.02
C THR A 52 6.95 1.94 -3.33
N ILE A 53 6.08 2.00 -4.32
CA ILE A 53 6.21 2.88 -5.48
C ILE A 53 5.28 4.06 -5.26
N TYR A 54 5.85 5.26 -5.22
CA TYR A 54 5.11 6.50 -5.13
C TYR A 54 5.06 7.16 -6.50
N TYR A 55 3.86 7.37 -7.04
CA TYR A 55 3.66 8.04 -8.31
C TYR A 55 2.48 9.02 -8.23
N ILE A 56 2.46 9.95 -9.17
CA ILE A 56 1.34 10.88 -9.34
C ILE A 56 0.52 10.38 -10.52
N GLU A 57 -0.70 9.96 -10.25
CA GLU A 57 -1.68 9.61 -11.27
C GLU A 57 -2.28 10.89 -11.84
N ALA A 58 -2.08 11.14 -13.12
CA ALA A 58 -2.70 12.25 -13.83
C ALA A 58 -4.08 11.82 -14.34
N GLY A 59 -5.13 12.54 -13.95
CA GLY A 59 -6.47 12.28 -14.47
C GLY A 59 -6.64 12.69 -15.94
N ASP A 60 -7.63 12.09 -16.60
CA ASP A 60 -7.92 12.23 -18.05
C ASP A 60 -8.13 13.68 -18.56
N LYS A 61 -8.29 14.66 -17.67
CA LYS A 61 -8.58 16.07 -18.02
C LYS A 61 -7.54 17.07 -17.47
N LYS A 62 -6.30 16.64 -17.22
CA LYS A 62 -5.15 17.50 -16.88
C LYS A 62 -5.28 18.39 -15.63
N SER A 63 -6.34 18.29 -14.83
CA SER A 63 -6.52 19.14 -13.65
C SER A 63 -6.23 18.45 -12.32
N ASN A 64 -6.42 17.13 -12.24
CA ASN A 64 -6.32 16.40 -10.99
C ASN A 64 -5.11 15.48 -11.00
N HIS A 65 -4.29 15.62 -9.96
CA HIS A 65 -3.11 14.82 -9.70
C HIS A 65 -3.31 14.10 -8.37
N TYR A 66 -3.42 12.77 -8.43
CA TYR A 66 -3.64 11.95 -7.25
C TYR A 66 -2.34 11.26 -6.85
N PRO A 67 -1.79 11.54 -5.66
CA PRO A 67 -0.67 10.78 -5.15
C PRO A 67 -1.13 9.35 -4.82
N ARG A 68 -0.44 8.36 -5.40
CA ARG A 68 -0.71 6.94 -5.17
C ARG A 68 0.52 6.25 -4.58
N LEU A 69 0.26 5.28 -3.71
CA LEU A 69 1.25 4.36 -3.17
C LEU A 69 0.84 2.96 -3.58
N VAL A 70 1.73 2.22 -4.23
CA VAL A 70 1.59 0.77 -4.44
C VAL A 70 2.58 0.08 -3.53
N GLY A 71 2.13 -0.89 -2.74
CA GLY A 71 2.92 -1.57 -1.73
C GLY A 71 3.21 -3.02 -2.05
N PHE A 72 4.42 -3.45 -1.71
CA PHE A 72 4.94 -4.79 -1.87
C PHE A 72 5.59 -5.24 -0.56
N ILE A 73 5.55 -6.55 -0.27
CA ILE A 73 6.21 -7.11 0.92
C ILE A 73 7.68 -7.43 0.63
N ASP A 74 7.95 -8.00 -0.55
CA ASP A 74 9.31 -8.26 -1.02
C ASP A 74 9.80 -7.12 -1.92
N SER A 75 11.10 -6.85 -1.85
CA SER A 75 11.81 -6.02 -2.82
C SER A 75 11.75 -6.58 -4.24
N VAL A 76 11.74 -7.91 -4.40
CA VAL A 76 11.68 -8.55 -5.72
C VAL A 76 10.36 -8.23 -6.41
N ASP A 77 9.24 -8.35 -5.69
CA ASP A 77 7.90 -8.04 -6.22
C ASP A 77 7.75 -6.57 -6.65
N ARG A 78 8.55 -5.66 -6.09
CA ARG A 78 8.54 -4.24 -6.46
C ARG A 78 9.26 -3.96 -7.79
N GLU A 79 10.18 -4.83 -8.21
CA GLU A 79 10.98 -4.63 -9.44
C GLU A 79 10.32 -5.19 -10.70
N PHE A 80 9.33 -6.06 -10.55
CA PHE A 80 8.55 -6.68 -11.64
C PHE A 80 7.19 -6.00 -11.83
#